data_AF-A0A961W2S8-F1
#
_entry.id   AF-A0A961W2S8-F1
#
_cell.length_a   1.000
_cell.length_b   1.000
_cell.length_c   1.000
_cell.angle_alpha   90.00
_cell.angle_beta   90.00
_cell.angle_gamma   90.00
#
_symmetry.space_group_name_H-M   'P 1'
#
loop_
_entity.id
_entity.type
_entity.pdbx_description
1 polymer ?
#
loop_
_entity_poly.entity_id
_entity_poly.type
_entity_poly.pdbx_seq_one_letter_code
_entity_poly.pdbx_strand_id
1 'polypeptide(L)'
;QIEQTAKDILGDTGLEVTVSGFPVLRLDIVDVLIHDQIVLNTAGVIIGIIMSLIVFRSVIASVMTAVRAIIAGGSVLGMIGLLGTQITVMSNVVPALIMVLGYADAMHLTFAWRRYRAEGADPKEAARLAEEEVGAACILTAITTALAFLSLTLSDVEIVSRFAWIGAIGAVLGGMLVLAGNEAGLKAFEASVPVIDKRFPMRLGNHAAFHTDLQAPVAQEGRDRLEAGLFGSPALPLIDGRGAIWWPKASDAETLRAYTLGHQVTQPYDFTRAMTVGLREFAPDVVIVTGPGTTLGGAVAQTMIAAGWRGLCDKTDFQRRQEEAPLLIAMGMEAQRPLATGASTA
;
A
#
# COMPACT_ATOMS: atom_id res chain seq x y z
N GLN A 1 7.45 47.09 19.42
CA GLN A 1 8.18 48.37 19.53
C GLN A 1 7.23 49.56 19.47
N ILE A 2 6.41 49.72 18.41
CA ILE A 2 5.44 50.84 18.29
C ILE A 2 4.41 50.85 19.43
N GLU A 3 3.81 49.70 19.77
CA GLU A 3 2.90 49.60 20.93
C GLU A 3 3.56 49.94 22.26
N GLN A 4 4.81 49.51 22.45
CA GLN A 4 5.59 49.79 23.66
C GLN A 4 5.82 51.28 23.80
N THR A 5 6.27 51.94 22.72
CA THR A 5 6.49 53.38 22.67
C THR A 5 5.19 54.17 22.87
N ALA A 6 4.08 53.69 22.33
CA ALA A 6 2.77 54.31 22.52
C ALA A 6 2.29 54.21 23.98
N LYS A 7 2.47 53.05 24.62
CA LYS A 7 2.19 52.85 26.06
C LYS A 7 3.10 53.70 26.94
N ASP A 8 4.38 53.81 26.60
CA ASP A 8 5.36 54.58 27.39
C ASP A 8 5.10 56.10 27.30
N ILE A 9 4.57 56.61 26.18
CA ILE A 9 4.28 58.05 25.99
C ILE A 9 2.90 58.44 26.52
N LEU A 10 1.90 57.56 26.37
CA LEU A 10 0.49 57.88 26.63
C LEU A 10 -0.08 57.21 27.89
N GLY A 11 0.67 56.33 28.55
CA GLY A 11 0.19 55.52 29.68
C GLY A 11 -0.38 56.32 30.86
N ASP A 12 0.15 57.52 31.13
CA ASP A 12 -0.29 58.38 32.24
C ASP A 12 -1.52 59.25 31.90
N THR A 13 -1.98 59.23 30.64
CA THR A 13 -3.05 60.13 30.16
C THR A 13 -4.46 59.59 30.37
N GLY A 14 -4.60 58.32 30.77
CA GLY A 14 -5.90 57.64 30.89
C GLY A 14 -6.61 57.37 29.56
N LEU A 15 -5.91 57.57 28.43
CA LEU A 15 -6.43 57.31 27.08
C LEU A 15 -6.20 55.84 26.69
N GLU A 16 -7.19 55.24 26.04
CA GLU A 16 -7.06 53.92 25.42
C GLU A 16 -6.36 54.06 24.05
N VAL A 17 -5.29 53.30 23.83
CA VAL A 17 -4.45 53.42 22.64
C VAL A 17 -4.47 52.10 21.87
N THR A 18 -4.93 52.18 20.61
CA THR A 18 -4.98 51.04 19.69
C THR A 18 -4.12 51.34 18.47
N VAL A 19 -3.21 50.44 18.13
CA VAL A 19 -2.38 50.57 16.93
C VAL A 19 -3.14 49.99 15.74
N SER A 20 -3.17 50.72 14.64
CA SER A 20 -3.87 50.32 13.41
C SER A 20 -2.99 50.53 12.19
N GLY A 21 -3.38 49.93 11.07
CA GLY A 21 -2.66 49.96 9.81
C GLY A 21 -2.36 48.56 9.27
N PHE A 22 -2.05 48.50 7.98
CA PHE A 22 -1.82 47.24 7.25
C PHE A 22 -0.75 46.32 7.89
N PRO A 23 0.38 46.84 8.42
CA PRO A 23 1.37 45.99 9.09
C PRO A 23 0.87 45.34 10.37
N VAL A 24 0.08 46.05 11.18
CA VAL A 24 -0.49 45.52 12.44
C VAL A 24 -1.51 44.43 12.14
N LEU A 25 -2.43 44.71 11.21
CA LEU A 25 -3.42 43.72 10.76
C LEU A 25 -2.77 42.44 10.24
N ARG A 26 -1.65 42.55 9.50
CA ARG A 26 -0.94 41.38 8.99
C ARG A 26 -0.29 40.55 10.09
N LEU A 27 0.24 41.19 11.14
CA LEU A 27 0.81 40.49 12.29
C LEU A 27 -0.29 39.78 13.09
N ASP A 28 -1.41 40.47 13.35
CA ASP A 28 -2.56 39.89 14.06
C ASP A 28 -3.11 38.66 13.32
N ILE A 29 -3.21 38.72 11.99
CA ILE A 29 -3.62 37.57 11.18
C ILE A 29 -2.65 36.40 11.35
N VAL A 30 -1.34 36.65 11.34
CA VAL A 30 -0.34 35.57 11.52
C VAL A 30 -0.45 34.94 12.90
N ASP A 31 -0.61 35.75 13.94
CA ASP A 31 -0.73 35.27 15.32
C ASP A 31 -2.01 34.44 15.51
N VAL A 32 -3.14 34.89 14.95
CA VAL A 32 -4.40 34.12 14.93
C VAL A 32 -4.23 32.81 14.17
N LEU A 33 -3.56 32.80 13.02
CA LEU A 33 -3.32 31.57 12.26
C LEU A 33 -2.50 30.55 13.06
N ILE A 34 -1.43 31.00 13.71
CA ILE A 34 -0.58 30.14 14.54
C ILE A 34 -1.38 29.60 15.73
N HIS A 35 -2.15 30.47 16.40
CA HIS A 35 -2.99 30.09 17.52
C HIS A 35 -4.02 29.04 17.12
N ASP A 36 -4.77 29.29 16.04
CA ASP A 36 -5.78 28.37 15.51
C ASP A 36 -5.15 27.04 15.12
N GLN A 37 -3.95 27.06 14.53
CA GLN A 37 -3.26 25.83 14.16
C GLN A 37 -2.96 24.98 15.40
N ILE A 38 -2.41 25.59 16.44
CA ILE A 38 -2.07 24.89 17.69
C ILE A 38 -3.35 24.39 18.36
N VAL A 39 -4.37 25.25 18.49
CA VAL A 39 -5.61 24.92 19.19
C VAL A 39 -6.38 23.82 18.46
N LEU A 40 -6.61 23.93 17.15
CA LEU A 40 -7.38 22.95 16.39
C LEU A 40 -6.70 21.59 16.34
N ASN A 41 -5.39 21.54 16.09
CA ASN A 41 -4.67 20.26 16.04
C ASN A 41 -4.56 19.64 17.44
N THR A 42 -4.25 20.42 18.47
CA THR A 42 -4.15 19.88 19.84
C THR A 42 -5.51 19.41 20.35
N ALA A 43 -6.58 20.19 20.13
CA ALA A 43 -7.94 19.80 20.47
C ALA A 43 -8.36 18.53 19.71
N GLY A 44 -8.07 18.44 18.41
CA GLY A 44 -8.37 17.25 17.62
C GLY A 44 -7.65 15.99 18.13
N VAL A 45 -6.38 16.10 18.54
CA VAL A 45 -5.64 15.00 19.18
C VAL A 45 -6.28 14.59 20.50
N ILE A 46 -6.55 15.56 21.39
CA ILE A 46 -7.14 15.29 22.71
C ILE A 46 -8.50 14.63 22.56
N ILE A 47 -9.38 15.19 21.74
CA ILE A 47 -10.73 14.66 21.51
C ILE A 47 -10.65 13.27 20.87
N GLY A 48 -9.77 13.05 19.88
CA GLY A 48 -9.58 11.75 19.24
C GLY A 48 -9.06 10.68 20.19
N ILE A 49 -8.12 11.02 21.08
CA ILE A 49 -7.64 10.12 22.13
C ILE A 49 -8.77 9.79 23.11
N ILE A 50 -9.54 10.78 23.57
CA ILE A 50 -10.66 10.56 24.49
C ILE A 50 -11.72 9.67 23.85
N MET A 51 -12.11 9.96 22.61
CA MET A 51 -13.10 9.14 21.89
C MET A 51 -12.61 7.70 21.69
N SER A 52 -11.37 7.51 21.26
CA SER A 52 -10.81 6.16 21.10
C SER A 52 -10.70 5.43 22.44
N LEU A 53 -10.36 6.12 23.54
CA LEU A 53 -10.36 5.53 24.89
C LEU A 53 -11.75 5.08 25.33
N ILE A 54 -12.80 5.85 25.01
CA ILE A 54 -14.19 5.48 25.31
C ILE A 54 -14.60 4.25 24.49
N VAL A 55 -14.32 4.25 23.18
CA VAL A 55 -14.72 3.18 22.26
C VAL A 55 -13.97 1.87 22.57
N PHE A 56 -12.66 1.95 22.74
CA PHE A 56 -11.82 0.77 22.91
C PHE A 56 -11.66 0.34 24.36
N ARG A 57 -11.83 1.24 25.33
CA ARG A 57 -11.54 1.00 26.75
C ARG A 57 -10.14 0.43 26.96
N SER A 58 -9.18 0.81 26.09
CA SER A 58 -7.81 0.29 26.06
C SER A 58 -6.84 1.39 25.62
N VAL A 59 -5.92 1.75 26.50
CA VAL A 59 -4.91 2.79 26.25
C VAL A 59 -4.04 2.44 25.04
N ILE A 60 -3.64 1.19 24.90
CA ILE A 60 -2.78 0.75 23.79
C ILE A 60 -3.51 0.93 22.45
N ALA A 61 -4.77 0.49 22.36
CA ALA A 61 -5.56 0.63 21.14
C ALA A 61 -5.78 2.11 20.79
N SER A 62 -6.09 2.95 21.79
CA SER A 62 -6.24 4.39 21.61
C SER A 62 -4.97 5.07 21.11
N VAL A 63 -3.81 4.72 21.67
CA VAL A 63 -2.52 5.23 21.21
C VAL A 63 -2.24 4.78 19.78
N MET A 64 -2.50 3.52 19.44
CA MET A 64 -2.33 3.02 18.07
C MET A 64 -3.19 3.80 17.07
N THR A 65 -4.46 4.05 17.40
CA THR A 65 -5.35 4.89 16.58
C THR A 65 -4.84 6.31 16.45
N ALA A 66 -4.46 6.94 17.57
CA ALA A 66 -4.00 8.32 17.61
C ALA A 66 -2.71 8.55 16.81
N VAL A 67 -1.74 7.63 16.91
CA VAL A 67 -0.47 7.72 16.17
C VAL A 67 -0.72 7.81 14.67
N ARG A 68 -1.61 6.97 14.13
CA ARG A 68 -1.93 6.98 12.70
C ARG A 68 -2.58 8.30 12.27
N ALA A 69 -3.52 8.82 13.07
CA ALA A 69 -4.19 10.08 12.78
C ALA A 69 -3.25 11.30 12.88
N ILE A 70 -2.36 11.32 13.87
CA ILE A 70 -1.34 12.36 14.03
C ILE A 70 -0.39 12.37 12.83
N ILE A 71 0.03 11.19 12.36
CA ILE A 71 0.84 11.08 11.14
C ILE A 71 0.10 11.67 9.95
N ALA A 72 -1.20 11.39 9.79
CA ALA A 72 -2.01 11.96 8.71
C ALA A 72 -2.05 13.50 8.76
N GLY A 73 -2.40 14.10 9.91
CA GLY A 73 -2.40 15.57 10.05
C GLY A 73 -1.01 16.20 9.88
N GLY A 74 0.01 15.58 10.47
CA GLY A 74 1.41 15.99 10.35
C GLY A 74 1.94 15.90 8.92
N SER A 75 1.47 14.93 8.13
CA SER A 75 1.85 14.78 6.72
C SER A 75 1.38 15.97 5.87
N VAL A 76 0.21 16.55 6.19
CA VAL A 76 -0.30 17.75 5.52
C VAL A 76 0.57 18.96 5.86
N LEU A 77 0.92 19.13 7.13
CA LEU A 77 1.82 20.21 7.56
C LEU A 77 3.20 20.07 6.90
N GLY A 78 3.75 18.85 6.88
CA GLY A 78 5.01 18.55 6.21
C GLY A 78 4.94 18.84 4.71
N MET A 79 3.86 18.45 4.05
CA MET A 79 3.63 18.73 2.63
C MET A 79 3.57 20.24 2.34
N ILE A 80 2.83 21.01 3.14
CA ILE A 80 2.76 22.47 3.01
C ILE A 80 4.18 23.07 3.11
N GLY A 81 4.96 22.62 4.09
CA GLY A 81 6.36 23.03 4.26
C GLY A 81 7.25 22.67 3.06
N LEU A 82 7.11 21.45 2.53
CA LEU A 82 7.89 20.97 1.38
C LEU A 82 7.55 21.71 0.07
N LEU A 83 6.27 22.03 -0.14
CA LEU A 83 5.82 22.77 -1.31
C LEU A 83 6.10 24.28 -1.20
N GLY A 84 6.53 24.75 -0.02
CA GLY A 84 6.76 26.17 0.25
C GLY A 84 5.48 27.00 0.11
N THR A 85 4.30 26.39 0.29
CA THR A 85 3.03 27.07 0.15
C THR A 85 2.71 27.85 1.42
N GLN A 86 2.17 29.06 1.26
CA GLN A 86 1.79 29.87 2.41
C GLN A 86 0.52 29.32 3.06
N ILE A 87 0.55 29.23 4.39
CA ILE A 87 -0.65 28.95 5.17
C ILE A 87 -1.54 30.19 5.16
N THR A 88 -2.78 29.99 4.72
CA THR A 88 -3.82 31.02 4.68
C THR A 88 -4.87 30.69 5.73
N VAL A 89 -5.78 31.63 5.99
CA VAL A 89 -6.94 31.43 6.87
C VAL A 89 -7.72 30.18 6.49
N MET A 90 -7.84 29.89 5.19
CA MET A 90 -8.55 28.70 4.72
C MET A 90 -7.71 27.43 4.81
N SER A 91 -6.43 27.45 4.45
CA SER A 91 -5.60 26.23 4.46
C SER A 91 -5.16 25.81 5.86
N ASN A 92 -5.24 26.69 6.87
CA ASN A 92 -4.86 26.39 8.24
C ASN A 92 -5.69 25.28 8.89
N VAL A 93 -6.95 25.11 8.48
CA VAL A 93 -7.86 24.10 9.05
C VAL A 93 -7.64 22.70 8.46
N VAL A 94 -6.97 22.59 7.30
CA VAL A 94 -6.84 21.33 6.56
C VAL A 94 -6.11 20.24 7.36
N PRO A 95 -4.98 20.49 8.03
CA PRO A 95 -4.31 19.47 8.83
C PRO A 95 -5.22 18.85 9.90
N ALA A 96 -6.02 19.69 10.57
CA ALA A 96 -6.96 19.23 11.58
C ALA A 96 -8.09 18.38 10.95
N LEU A 97 -8.65 18.80 9.81
CA LEU A 97 -9.66 18.02 9.08
C LEU A 97 -9.15 16.64 8.64
N ILE A 98 -7.95 16.59 8.06
CA ILE A 98 -7.34 15.34 7.61
C ILE A 98 -6.98 14.45 8.79
N MET A 99 -6.54 15.02 9.91
CA MET A 99 -6.32 14.26 11.14
C MET A 99 -7.62 13.61 11.65
N VAL A 100 -8.75 14.34 11.67
CA VAL A 100 -10.05 13.77 12.09
C VAL A 100 -10.48 12.64 11.16
N LEU A 101 -10.30 12.80 9.84
CA LEU A 101 -10.53 11.70 8.88
C LEU A 101 -9.64 10.49 9.18
N GLY A 102 -8.35 10.74 9.43
CA GLY A 102 -7.39 9.71 9.80
C GLY A 102 -7.77 8.97 11.09
N TYR A 103 -8.41 9.64 12.06
CA TYR A 103 -8.97 9.00 13.25
C TYR A 103 -10.09 8.02 12.89
N ALA A 104 -11.01 8.39 11.99
CA ALA A 104 -12.11 7.52 11.59
C ALA A 104 -11.59 6.23 10.94
N ASP A 105 -10.69 6.33 9.97
CA ASP A 105 -10.11 5.16 9.30
C ASP A 105 -9.27 4.31 10.27
N ALA A 106 -8.46 4.96 11.12
CA ALA A 106 -7.67 4.27 12.12
C ALA A 106 -8.55 3.54 13.15
N MET A 107 -9.72 4.07 13.48
CA MET A 107 -10.68 3.41 14.38
C MET A 107 -11.23 2.13 13.75
N HIS A 108 -11.66 2.16 12.49
CA HIS A 108 -12.18 0.98 11.80
C HIS A 108 -11.12 -0.13 11.74
N LEU A 109 -9.88 0.23 11.39
CA LEU A 109 -8.79 -0.73 11.30
C LEU A 109 -8.41 -1.29 12.68
N THR A 110 -8.35 -0.44 13.71
CA THR A 110 -8.06 -0.87 15.08
C THR A 110 -9.16 -1.77 15.63
N PHE A 111 -10.42 -1.49 15.30
CA PHE A 111 -11.55 -2.34 15.70
C PHE A 111 -11.47 -3.73 15.07
N ALA A 112 -11.26 -3.81 13.74
CA ALA A 112 -11.09 -5.07 13.03
C ALA A 112 -9.87 -5.86 13.54
N TRP A 113 -8.73 -5.19 13.73
CA TRP A 113 -7.54 -5.80 14.32
C TRP A 113 -7.83 -6.42 15.69
N ARG A 114 -8.52 -5.68 16.58
CA ARG A 114 -8.88 -6.21 17.91
C ARG A 114 -9.85 -7.38 17.84
N ARG A 115 -10.78 -7.39 16.88
CA ARG A 115 -11.69 -8.51 16.65
C ARG A 115 -10.91 -9.78 16.30
N TYR A 116 -10.00 -9.72 15.32
CA TYR A 116 -9.15 -10.87 14.96
C TYR A 116 -8.19 -11.29 16.08
N ARG A 117 -7.68 -10.33 16.87
CA ARG A 117 -6.90 -10.65 18.09
C ARG A 117 -7.72 -11.41 19.12
N ALA A 118 -9.00 -11.07 19.29
CA ALA A 118 -9.89 -11.78 20.21
C ALA A 118 -10.28 -13.18 19.70
N GLU A 119 -10.29 -13.38 18.37
CA GLU A 119 -10.48 -14.68 17.73
C GLU A 119 -9.22 -15.57 17.75
N GLY A 120 -8.10 -15.07 18.28
CA GLY A 120 -6.88 -15.83 18.52
C GLY A 120 -5.77 -15.65 17.47
N ALA A 121 -5.95 -14.77 16.48
CA ALA A 121 -4.90 -14.47 15.50
C ALA A 121 -3.68 -13.79 16.16
N ASP A 122 -2.49 -14.11 15.68
CA ASP A 122 -1.27 -13.41 16.11
C ASP A 122 -1.30 -11.94 15.63
N PRO A 123 -0.47 -11.05 16.22
CA PRO A 123 -0.56 -9.61 15.93
C PRO A 123 -0.39 -9.24 14.46
N LYS A 124 0.45 -9.97 13.72
CA LYS A 124 0.75 -9.69 12.31
C LYS A 124 -0.41 -10.19 11.44
N GLU A 125 -0.90 -11.39 11.69
CA GLU A 125 -2.04 -11.94 10.96
C GLU A 125 -3.32 -11.14 11.20
N ALA A 126 -3.58 -10.73 12.44
CA ALA A 126 -4.72 -9.86 12.75
C ALA A 126 -4.65 -8.51 12.00
N ALA A 127 -3.46 -7.99 11.74
CA ALA A 127 -3.28 -6.75 10.97
C ALA A 127 -3.56 -6.98 9.48
N ARG A 128 -3.02 -8.08 8.91
CA ARG A 128 -3.30 -8.48 7.53
C ARG A 128 -4.79 -8.67 7.28
N LEU A 129 -5.47 -9.42 8.16
CA LEU A 129 -6.91 -9.68 8.05
C LEU A 129 -7.75 -8.40 8.21
N ALA A 130 -7.36 -7.50 9.13
CA ALA A 130 -8.03 -6.20 9.29
C ALA A 130 -7.86 -5.32 8.05
N GLU A 131 -6.68 -5.32 7.42
CA GLU A 131 -6.44 -4.59 6.18
C GLU A 131 -7.21 -5.20 4.99
N GLU A 132 -7.31 -6.53 4.90
CA GLU A 132 -8.08 -7.20 3.85
C GLU A 132 -9.58 -6.92 3.96
N GLU A 133 -10.11 -6.79 5.18
CA GLU A 133 -11.52 -6.50 5.42
C GLU A 133 -11.86 -5.01 5.25
N VAL A 134 -11.04 -4.13 5.84
CA VAL A 134 -11.38 -2.70 6.00
C VAL A 134 -10.60 -1.81 5.04
N GLY A 135 -9.43 -2.24 4.57
CA GLY A 135 -8.50 -1.41 3.80
C GLY A 135 -9.10 -0.85 2.50
N ALA A 136 -9.85 -1.67 1.75
CA ALA A 136 -10.53 -1.22 0.54
C ALA A 136 -11.58 -0.13 0.82
N ALA A 137 -12.29 -0.22 1.94
CA ALA A 137 -13.26 0.79 2.36
C ALA A 137 -12.55 2.11 2.72
N CYS A 138 -11.46 2.06 3.49
CA CYS A 138 -10.65 3.25 3.82
C CYS A 138 -10.00 3.91 2.59
N ILE A 139 -9.60 3.12 1.60
CA ILE A 139 -9.11 3.66 0.33
C ILE A 139 -10.24 4.40 -0.40
N LEU A 140 -11.44 3.82 -0.43
CA LEU A 140 -12.58 4.44 -1.09
C LEU A 140 -13.04 5.73 -0.38
N THR A 141 -12.99 5.78 0.96
CA THR A 141 -13.28 7.01 1.71
C THR A 141 -12.25 8.11 1.42
N ALA A 142 -10.97 7.75 1.33
CA ALA A 142 -9.91 8.68 0.95
C ALA A 142 -10.11 9.22 -0.48
N ILE A 143 -10.43 8.36 -1.45
CA ILE A 143 -10.69 8.76 -2.84
C ILE A 143 -11.91 9.66 -2.94
N THR A 144 -13.03 9.30 -2.30
CA THR A 144 -14.25 10.12 -2.35
C THR A 144 -14.04 11.48 -1.69
N THR A 145 -13.28 11.53 -0.59
CA THR A 145 -12.90 12.80 0.06
C THR A 145 -11.97 13.62 -0.83
N ALA A 146 -10.97 13.00 -1.47
CA ALA A 146 -10.08 13.69 -2.40
C ALA A 146 -10.85 14.24 -3.62
N LEU A 147 -11.82 13.51 -4.16
CA LEU A 147 -12.70 13.98 -5.23
C LEU A 147 -13.59 15.14 -4.79
N ALA A 148 -14.11 15.09 -3.56
CA ALA A 148 -14.87 16.20 -2.99
C ALA A 148 -14.03 17.47 -2.89
N PHE A 149 -12.78 17.37 -2.41
CA PHE A 149 -11.84 18.48 -2.42
C PHE A 149 -11.50 18.92 -3.85
N LEU A 150 -11.21 17.99 -4.76
CA LEU A 150 -10.88 18.30 -6.16
C LEU A 150 -12.03 19.03 -6.88
N SER A 151 -13.29 18.75 -6.53
CA SER A 151 -14.43 19.48 -7.09
C SER A 151 -14.37 20.98 -6.78
N LEU A 152 -13.83 21.36 -5.60
CA LEU A 152 -13.68 22.75 -5.18
C LEU A 152 -12.52 23.46 -5.88
N THR A 153 -11.60 22.74 -6.54
CA THR A 153 -10.52 23.38 -7.31
C THR A 153 -11.04 24.11 -8.55
N LEU A 154 -12.27 23.78 -8.98
CA LEU A 154 -12.98 24.45 -10.07
C LEU A 154 -13.50 25.85 -9.69
N SER A 155 -13.37 26.28 -8.43
CA SER A 155 -13.75 27.62 -7.98
C SER A 155 -12.82 28.69 -8.56
N ASP A 156 -13.41 29.81 -9.02
CA ASP A 156 -12.66 31.00 -9.46
C ASP A 156 -11.93 31.73 -8.31
N VAL A 157 -12.21 31.36 -7.06
CA VAL A 157 -11.56 31.96 -5.88
C VAL A 157 -10.26 31.23 -5.58
N GLU A 158 -9.12 31.86 -5.85
CA GLU A 158 -7.78 31.25 -5.70
C GLU A 158 -7.55 30.64 -4.31
N ILE A 159 -7.99 31.32 -3.25
CA ILE A 159 -7.85 30.84 -1.86
C ILE A 159 -8.60 29.51 -1.66
N VAL A 160 -9.79 29.37 -2.26
CA VAL A 160 -10.61 28.15 -2.20
C VAL A 160 -9.96 27.04 -3.03
N SER A 161 -9.48 27.36 -4.23
CA SER A 161 -8.81 26.39 -5.10
C SER A 161 -7.51 25.85 -4.47
N ARG A 162 -6.70 26.71 -3.85
CA ARG A 162 -5.49 26.28 -3.12
C ARG A 162 -5.81 25.43 -1.90
N PHE A 163 -6.83 25.82 -1.12
CA PHE A 163 -7.35 25.01 -0.01
C PHE A 163 -7.77 23.61 -0.48
N ALA A 164 -8.51 23.57 -1.59
CA ALA A 164 -9.00 22.36 -2.22
C ALA A 164 -7.86 21.44 -2.68
N TRP A 165 -6.82 21.98 -3.31
CA TRP A 165 -5.63 21.21 -3.68
C TRP A 165 -4.91 20.61 -2.48
N ILE A 166 -4.68 21.38 -1.42
CA ILE A 166 -4.03 20.91 -0.19
C ILE A 166 -4.90 19.83 0.48
N GLY A 167 -6.22 20.03 0.52
CA GLY A 167 -7.18 19.05 1.05
C GLY A 167 -7.23 17.76 0.24
N ALA A 168 -7.19 17.84 -1.09
CA ALA A 168 -7.20 16.67 -1.96
C ALA A 168 -5.95 15.81 -1.78
N ILE A 169 -4.76 16.43 -1.79
CA ILE A 169 -3.52 15.70 -1.54
C ILE A 169 -3.47 15.19 -0.10
N GLY A 170 -3.91 16.01 0.86
CA GLY A 170 -3.98 15.63 2.28
C GLY A 170 -4.89 14.43 2.53
N ALA A 171 -6.04 14.34 1.84
CA ALA A 171 -6.95 13.19 1.94
C ALA A 171 -6.31 11.91 1.41
N VAL A 172 -5.56 12.00 0.31
CA VAL A 172 -4.78 10.86 -0.21
C VAL A 172 -3.65 10.48 0.73
N LEU A 173 -2.90 11.45 1.28
CA LEU A 173 -1.83 11.19 2.25
C LEU A 173 -2.36 10.58 3.56
N GLY A 174 -3.54 11.01 4.01
CA GLY A 174 -4.20 10.50 5.21
C GLY A 174 -4.73 9.08 5.06
N GLY A 175 -5.24 8.72 3.87
CA GLY A 175 -5.74 7.37 3.56
C GLY A 175 -4.70 6.39 3.04
N MET A 176 -3.65 6.87 2.38
CA MET A 176 -2.64 6.07 1.68
C MET A 176 -1.23 6.55 2.03
N LEU A 177 -0.66 6.07 3.14
CA LEU A 177 0.79 6.13 3.28
C LEU A 177 1.46 5.11 2.33
N VAL A 178 1.45 5.43 1.04
CA VAL A 178 2.32 4.87 0.01
C VAL A 178 3.30 5.98 -0.37
N LEU A 179 4.55 5.80 0.04
CA LEU A 179 5.62 6.76 -0.27
C LEU A 179 6.05 6.58 -1.73
N ALA A 180 5.72 7.55 -2.57
CA ALA A 180 6.34 7.71 -3.88
C ALA A 180 7.47 8.75 -3.77
N GLY A 181 8.69 8.37 -4.11
CA GLY A 181 9.86 9.24 -4.13
C GLY A 181 10.71 8.97 -5.37
N ASN A 182 11.36 10.01 -5.90
CA ASN A 182 12.39 9.81 -6.91
C ASN A 182 13.60 9.08 -6.31
N GLU A 183 14.55 8.66 -7.16
CA GLU A 183 15.74 7.89 -6.76
C GLU A 183 16.48 8.48 -5.54
N ALA A 184 16.61 9.81 -5.50
CA ALA A 184 17.28 10.52 -4.42
C ALA A 184 16.46 10.49 -3.12
N GLY A 185 15.14 10.67 -3.20
CA GLY A 185 14.24 10.61 -2.05
C GLY A 185 14.14 9.21 -1.45
N LEU A 186 14.11 8.17 -2.30
CA LEU A 186 14.06 6.78 -1.85
C LEU A 186 15.35 6.38 -1.12
N LYS A 187 16.49 6.82 -1.62
CA LYS A 187 17.80 6.60 -0.98
C LYS A 187 17.94 7.33 0.36
N ALA A 188 17.40 8.54 0.47
CA ALA A 188 17.35 9.29 1.72
C ALA A 188 16.41 8.62 2.74
N PHE A 189 15.29 8.05 2.27
CA PHE A 189 14.35 7.31 3.10
C PHE A 189 14.94 5.99 3.61
N GLU A 190 15.56 5.20 2.75
CA GLU A 190 16.26 3.96 3.14
C GLU A 190 17.31 4.19 4.23
N ALA A 191 18.01 5.33 4.18
CA ALA A 191 19.01 5.70 5.17
C ALA A 191 18.40 6.18 6.50
N SER A 192 17.15 6.63 6.52
CA SER A 192 16.52 7.23 7.70
C SER A 192 15.67 6.26 8.52
N VAL A 193 15.33 5.09 7.97
CA VAL A 193 14.53 4.08 8.66
C VAL A 193 15.38 2.91 9.18
N PRO A 194 15.06 2.35 10.37
CA PRO A 194 15.80 1.24 10.94
C PRO A 194 15.58 -0.06 10.15
N VAL A 195 16.64 -0.86 9.99
CA VAL A 195 16.58 -2.14 9.28
C VAL A 195 15.91 -3.21 10.16
N ILE A 196 14.80 -3.78 9.70
CA ILE A 196 14.02 -4.81 10.43
C ILE A 196 14.10 -6.15 9.70
N ASP A 197 14.37 -7.23 10.43
CA ASP A 197 14.44 -8.63 9.94
C ASP A 197 15.31 -8.82 8.68
N LYS A 198 16.34 -7.98 8.51
CA LYS A 198 17.23 -7.91 7.32
C LYS A 198 16.52 -7.69 5.99
N ARG A 199 15.21 -7.41 6.00
CA ARG A 199 14.37 -7.34 4.80
C ARG A 199 13.73 -5.97 4.61
N PHE A 200 13.50 -5.21 5.68
CA PHE A 200 12.88 -3.88 5.60
C PHE A 200 13.89 -2.78 5.95
N PRO A 201 13.89 -1.62 5.27
CA PRO A 201 13.11 -1.32 4.05
C PRO A 201 13.62 -2.12 2.85
N MET A 202 12.70 -2.69 2.06
CA MET A 202 13.05 -3.42 0.84
C MET A 202 12.79 -2.55 -0.38
N ARG A 203 13.81 -2.40 -1.22
CA ARG A 203 13.65 -1.82 -2.54
C ARG A 203 13.56 -2.92 -3.58
N LEU A 204 12.37 -3.07 -4.16
CA LEU A 204 12.13 -4.00 -5.26
C LEU A 204 12.53 -3.32 -6.57
N GLY A 205 13.79 -3.51 -6.98
CA GLY A 205 14.31 -2.95 -8.24
C GLY A 205 13.52 -3.45 -9.46
N ASN A 206 13.19 -2.54 -10.38
CA ASN A 206 12.45 -2.82 -11.62
C ASN A 206 11.05 -3.45 -11.45
N HIS A 207 10.44 -3.36 -10.26
CA HIS A 207 9.04 -3.74 -10.10
C HIS A 207 8.14 -2.55 -10.45
N ALA A 208 7.46 -2.65 -11.59
CA ALA A 208 6.25 -1.89 -11.86
C ALA A 208 5.08 -2.53 -11.07
N ALA A 209 3.92 -1.86 -11.02
CA ALA A 209 2.68 -2.42 -10.50
C ALA A 209 2.11 -3.54 -11.42
N PHE A 210 2.95 -4.50 -11.82
CA PHE A 210 2.57 -5.67 -12.60
C PHE A 210 1.47 -6.44 -11.87
N HIS A 211 0.57 -7.07 -12.62
CA HIS A 211 -0.55 -7.83 -12.05
C HIS A 211 -1.54 -6.98 -11.25
N THR A 212 -1.72 -5.72 -11.65
CA THR A 212 -2.76 -4.83 -11.12
C THR A 212 -3.51 -4.13 -12.25
N ASP A 213 -4.70 -3.60 -11.95
CA ASP A 213 -5.50 -2.82 -12.91
C ASP A 213 -4.79 -1.53 -13.37
N LEU A 214 -3.74 -1.08 -12.67
CA LEU A 214 -2.91 0.04 -13.11
C LEU A 214 -2.17 -0.25 -14.43
N GLN A 215 -2.01 -1.52 -14.79
CA GLN A 215 -1.44 -1.93 -16.08
C GLN A 215 -2.49 -1.99 -17.20
N ALA A 216 -3.77 -1.67 -16.96
CA ALA A 216 -4.80 -1.69 -17.99
C ALA A 216 -4.46 -0.86 -19.24
N PRO A 217 -3.83 0.35 -19.14
CA PRO A 217 -3.39 1.08 -20.33
C PRO A 217 -2.31 0.34 -21.13
N VAL A 218 -1.36 -0.31 -20.44
CA VAL A 218 -0.27 -1.09 -21.06
C VAL A 218 -0.83 -2.35 -21.74
N ALA A 219 -1.78 -3.03 -21.09
CA ALA A 219 -2.52 -4.16 -21.63
C ALA A 219 -3.32 -3.77 -22.89
N GLN A 220 -3.92 -2.58 -22.91
CA GLN A 220 -4.61 -2.05 -24.08
C GLN A 220 -3.62 -1.76 -25.22
N GLU A 221 -2.54 -1.04 -24.94
CA GLU A 221 -1.50 -0.73 -25.93
C GLU A 221 -0.86 -2.00 -26.52
N GLY A 222 -0.63 -3.02 -25.70
CA GLY A 222 -0.20 -4.34 -26.15
C GLY A 222 -1.20 -4.97 -27.12
N ARG A 223 -2.49 -4.94 -26.80
CA ARG A 223 -3.55 -5.48 -27.68
C ARG A 223 -3.70 -4.73 -28.99
N ASP A 224 -3.39 -3.44 -29.01
CA ASP A 224 -3.45 -2.59 -30.20
C ASP A 224 -2.23 -2.80 -31.11
N ARG A 225 -1.05 -3.09 -30.54
CA ARG A 225 0.22 -3.22 -31.27
C ARG A 225 0.61 -4.65 -31.63
N LEU A 226 0.14 -5.65 -30.87
CA LEU A 226 0.54 -7.05 -31.03
C LEU A 226 -0.60 -7.88 -31.62
N GLU A 227 -0.40 -8.29 -32.87
CA GLU A 227 -1.36 -9.06 -33.65
C GLU A 227 -1.45 -10.53 -33.20
N ALA A 228 -2.58 -11.17 -33.48
CA ALA A 228 -2.85 -12.57 -33.11
C ALA A 228 -1.88 -13.57 -33.74
N GLY A 229 -1.27 -13.27 -34.88
CA GLY A 229 -0.30 -14.14 -35.55
C GLY A 229 0.98 -14.38 -34.74
N LEU A 230 1.26 -13.57 -33.71
CA LEU A 230 2.36 -13.78 -32.77
C LEU A 230 2.07 -14.88 -31.73
N PHE A 231 0.81 -15.30 -31.62
CA PHE A 231 0.35 -16.28 -30.66
C PHE A 231 -0.03 -17.56 -31.40
N GLY A 232 0.40 -18.69 -30.87
CA GLY A 232 0.20 -19.99 -31.50
C GLY A 232 -0.25 -21.04 -30.50
N SER A 233 -0.91 -22.08 -31.01
CA SER A 233 -1.25 -23.25 -30.21
C SER A 233 0.03 -23.87 -29.64
N PRO A 234 0.08 -24.19 -28.34
CA PRO A 234 1.30 -24.66 -27.72
C PRO A 234 1.63 -26.09 -28.18
N ALA A 235 2.92 -26.43 -28.23
CA ALA A 235 3.36 -27.78 -28.60
C ALA A 235 3.10 -28.82 -27.49
N LEU A 236 3.06 -28.38 -26.24
CA LEU A 236 2.76 -29.16 -25.04
C LEU A 236 1.62 -28.46 -24.27
N PRO A 237 0.83 -29.19 -23.46
CA PRO A 237 -0.18 -28.57 -22.62
C PRO A 237 0.45 -27.52 -21.69
N LEU A 238 -0.15 -26.33 -21.64
CA LEU A 238 0.23 -25.26 -20.70
C LEU A 238 -0.89 -25.06 -19.69
N ILE A 239 -0.54 -24.67 -18.46
CA ILE A 239 -1.51 -24.33 -17.42
C ILE A 239 -1.29 -22.88 -16.98
N ASP A 240 -2.35 -22.09 -17.00
CA ASP A 240 -2.29 -20.70 -16.56
C ASP A 240 -2.64 -20.53 -15.08
N GLY A 241 -2.49 -19.29 -14.57
CA GLY A 241 -2.77 -18.97 -13.16
C GLY A 241 -4.25 -19.12 -12.78
N ARG A 242 -5.17 -19.25 -13.74
CA ARG A 242 -6.59 -19.54 -13.48
C ARG A 242 -6.83 -21.04 -13.34
N GLY A 243 -5.82 -21.87 -13.64
CA GLY A 243 -5.92 -23.32 -13.75
C GLY A 243 -6.50 -23.78 -15.09
N ALA A 244 -6.59 -22.92 -16.11
CA ALA A 244 -7.04 -23.33 -17.43
C ALA A 244 -5.92 -24.04 -18.18
N ILE A 245 -6.25 -25.14 -18.86
CA ILE A 245 -5.32 -25.93 -19.64
C ILE A 245 -5.42 -25.54 -21.11
N TRP A 246 -4.31 -25.06 -21.67
CA TRP A 246 -4.16 -24.74 -23.07
C TRP A 246 -3.63 -25.96 -23.81
N TRP A 247 -4.54 -26.69 -24.45
CA TRP A 247 -4.23 -27.94 -25.15
C TRP A 247 -3.59 -27.69 -26.53
N PRO A 248 -2.62 -28.53 -26.94
CA PRO A 248 -2.08 -28.50 -28.30
C PRO A 248 -3.18 -28.70 -29.34
N LYS A 249 -3.17 -27.90 -30.40
CA LYS A 249 -4.12 -27.92 -31.53
C LYS A 249 -5.58 -27.58 -31.19
N ALA A 250 -5.94 -27.43 -29.92
CA ALA A 250 -7.28 -27.02 -29.49
C ALA A 250 -7.31 -25.59 -28.91
N SER A 251 -6.15 -24.99 -28.67
CA SER A 251 -6.04 -23.59 -28.22
C SER A 251 -6.10 -22.62 -29.39
N ASP A 252 -7.04 -21.67 -29.33
CA ASP A 252 -7.21 -20.59 -30.30
C ASP A 252 -6.25 -19.42 -30.04
N ALA A 253 -5.67 -18.87 -31.11
CA ALA A 253 -4.66 -17.82 -31.04
C ALA A 253 -5.22 -16.50 -30.47
N GLU A 254 -6.47 -16.14 -30.81
CA GLU A 254 -7.10 -14.90 -30.35
C GLU A 254 -7.40 -14.97 -28.85
N THR A 255 -7.89 -16.11 -28.38
CA THR A 255 -8.15 -16.36 -26.96
C THR A 255 -6.85 -16.35 -26.14
N LEU A 256 -5.77 -16.93 -26.68
CA LEU A 256 -4.46 -16.95 -26.05
C LEU A 256 -3.82 -15.55 -26.01
N ARG A 257 -3.97 -14.76 -27.08
CA ARG A 257 -3.61 -13.35 -27.14
C ARG A 257 -4.36 -12.52 -26.10
N ALA A 258 -5.68 -12.68 -26.00
CA ALA A 258 -6.52 -11.96 -25.05
C ALA A 258 -6.13 -12.26 -23.60
N TYR A 259 -5.82 -13.52 -23.29
CA TYR A 259 -5.27 -13.90 -21.99
C TYR A 259 -3.90 -13.25 -21.74
N THR A 260 -2.97 -13.41 -22.69
CA THR A 260 -1.56 -13.00 -22.53
C THR A 260 -1.40 -11.49 -22.40
N LEU A 261 -2.16 -10.71 -23.17
CA LEU A 261 -2.08 -9.25 -23.18
C LEU A 261 -3.08 -8.57 -22.24
N GLY A 262 -3.99 -9.34 -21.64
CA GLY A 262 -4.98 -8.84 -20.69
C GLY A 262 -4.73 -9.42 -19.30
N HIS A 263 -5.34 -10.57 -19.03
CA HIS A 263 -5.34 -11.19 -17.71
C HIS A 263 -3.94 -11.38 -17.14
N GLN A 264 -2.98 -11.86 -17.94
CA GLN A 264 -1.61 -12.09 -17.47
C GLN A 264 -0.88 -10.79 -17.09
N VAL A 265 -1.27 -9.65 -17.66
CA VAL A 265 -0.67 -8.34 -17.39
C VAL A 265 -1.30 -7.68 -16.16
N THR A 266 -2.63 -7.78 -16.00
CA THR A 266 -3.39 -7.01 -15.01
C THR A 266 -3.81 -7.82 -13.79
N GLN A 267 -3.70 -9.15 -13.80
CA GLN A 267 -4.16 -10.01 -12.72
C GLN A 267 -3.01 -10.84 -12.13
N PRO A 268 -3.05 -11.15 -10.82
CA PRO A 268 -2.04 -11.99 -10.17
C PRO A 268 -2.08 -13.43 -10.71
N TYR A 269 -0.90 -14.05 -10.79
CA TYR A 269 -0.76 -15.45 -11.18
C TYR A 269 -0.90 -16.36 -9.95
N ASP A 270 -1.98 -17.14 -9.87
CA ASP A 270 -2.16 -18.13 -8.82
C ASP A 270 -1.40 -19.43 -9.15
N PHE A 271 -0.14 -19.46 -8.69
CA PHE A 271 0.78 -20.58 -8.89
C PHE A 271 0.30 -21.86 -8.20
N THR A 272 -0.32 -21.74 -7.03
CA THR A 272 -0.85 -22.88 -6.27
C THR A 272 -1.94 -23.59 -7.06
N ARG A 273 -2.85 -22.82 -7.66
CA ARG A 273 -3.93 -23.34 -8.50
C ARG A 273 -3.40 -24.00 -9.76
N ALA A 274 -2.50 -23.34 -10.49
CA ALA A 274 -1.88 -23.89 -11.70
C ALA A 274 -1.19 -25.24 -11.41
N MET A 275 -0.40 -25.29 -10.33
CA MET A 275 0.30 -26.50 -9.92
C MET A 275 -0.67 -27.60 -9.44
N THR A 276 -1.73 -27.25 -8.71
CA THR A 276 -2.74 -28.21 -8.25
C THR A 276 -3.48 -28.86 -9.43
N VAL A 277 -3.85 -28.07 -10.44
CA VAL A 277 -4.43 -28.60 -11.69
C VAL A 277 -3.41 -29.50 -12.39
N GLY A 278 -2.15 -29.09 -12.48
CA GLY A 278 -1.09 -29.91 -13.07
C GLY A 278 -0.92 -31.27 -12.40
N LEU A 279 -0.89 -31.30 -11.08
CA LEU A 279 -0.79 -32.54 -10.30
C LEU A 279 -2.00 -33.45 -10.52
N ARG A 280 -3.21 -32.89 -10.51
CA ARG A 280 -4.45 -33.68 -10.60
C ARG A 280 -4.73 -34.18 -12.00
N GLU A 281 -4.46 -33.39 -13.02
CA GLU A 281 -4.78 -33.73 -14.41
C GLU A 281 -3.71 -34.63 -15.05
N PHE A 282 -2.43 -34.32 -14.83
CA PHE A 282 -1.33 -35.02 -15.51
C PHE A 282 -0.69 -36.11 -14.64
N ALA A 283 -1.03 -36.15 -13.35
CA ALA A 283 -0.54 -37.12 -12.39
C ALA A 283 0.97 -37.43 -12.47
N PRO A 284 1.85 -36.40 -12.49
CA PRO A 284 3.25 -36.58 -12.83
C PRO A 284 4.00 -37.44 -11.81
N ASP A 285 4.92 -38.27 -12.29
CA ASP A 285 5.87 -38.99 -11.42
C ASP A 285 6.90 -38.06 -10.79
N VAL A 286 7.33 -37.06 -11.56
CA VAL A 286 8.33 -36.07 -11.18
C VAL A 286 7.89 -34.69 -11.63
N VAL A 287 8.11 -33.69 -10.78
CA VAL A 287 7.93 -32.28 -11.11
C VAL A 287 9.30 -31.65 -11.33
N ILE A 288 9.49 -31.00 -12.48
CA ILE A 288 10.77 -30.34 -12.82
C ILE A 288 10.58 -28.82 -12.78
N VAL A 289 11.37 -28.14 -11.95
CA VAL A 289 11.39 -26.68 -11.82
C VAL A 289 12.59 -26.14 -12.59
N THR A 290 12.32 -25.34 -13.61
CA THR A 290 13.34 -24.77 -14.52
C THR A 290 13.95 -23.45 -14.03
N GLY A 291 13.30 -22.78 -13.07
CA GLY A 291 13.71 -21.48 -12.49
C GLY A 291 14.74 -21.57 -11.34
N PRO A 292 15.06 -20.44 -10.66
CA PRO A 292 16.08 -20.38 -9.61
C PRO A 292 15.79 -21.38 -8.47
N GLY A 293 16.80 -22.20 -8.15
CA GLY A 293 16.58 -23.54 -7.59
C GLY A 293 15.87 -23.60 -6.23
N THR A 294 16.21 -22.75 -5.26
CA THR A 294 15.77 -22.94 -3.87
C THR A 294 14.44 -22.27 -3.53
N THR A 295 14.12 -21.12 -4.14
CA THR A 295 12.91 -20.34 -3.80
C THR A 295 11.64 -20.93 -4.41
N LEU A 296 11.70 -21.38 -5.67
CA LEU A 296 10.55 -21.95 -6.35
C LEU A 296 10.31 -23.43 -5.96
N GLY A 297 11.39 -24.18 -5.67
CA GLY A 297 11.27 -25.55 -5.19
C GLY A 297 10.53 -25.67 -3.85
N GLY A 298 10.77 -24.76 -2.92
CA GLY A 298 10.05 -24.72 -1.64
C GLY A 298 8.54 -24.50 -1.81
N ALA A 299 8.14 -23.57 -2.69
CA ALA A 299 6.73 -23.31 -2.98
C ALA A 299 6.04 -24.52 -3.64
N VAL A 300 6.72 -25.20 -4.58
CA VAL A 300 6.20 -26.41 -5.22
C VAL A 300 6.00 -27.53 -4.20
N ALA A 301 6.99 -27.78 -3.33
CA ALA A 301 6.88 -28.78 -2.28
C ALA A 301 5.70 -28.51 -1.33
N GLN A 302 5.51 -27.25 -0.93
CA GLN A 302 4.37 -26.84 -0.10
C GLN A 302 3.03 -27.08 -0.82
N THR A 303 2.95 -26.75 -2.12
CA THR A 303 1.73 -27.00 -2.90
C THR A 303 1.45 -28.50 -3.06
N MET A 304 2.48 -29.34 -3.24
CA MET A 304 2.32 -30.80 -3.29
C MET A 304 1.78 -31.36 -1.97
N ILE A 305 2.30 -30.88 -0.84
CA ILE A 305 1.81 -31.26 0.51
C ILE A 305 0.37 -30.78 0.70
N ALA A 306 0.07 -29.52 0.38
CA ALA A 306 -1.27 -28.96 0.52
C ALA A 306 -2.30 -29.67 -0.37
N ALA A 307 -1.88 -30.14 -1.55
CA ALA A 307 -2.70 -30.94 -2.45
C ALA A 307 -2.85 -32.41 -2.00
N GLY A 308 -2.18 -32.84 -0.93
CA GLY A 308 -2.13 -34.23 -0.49
C GLY A 308 -1.51 -35.17 -1.54
N TRP A 309 -0.61 -34.65 -2.38
CA TRP A 309 -0.10 -35.37 -3.54
C TRP A 309 0.58 -36.67 -3.12
N ARG A 310 0.08 -37.81 -3.63
CA ARG A 310 0.56 -39.16 -3.26
C ARG A 310 0.59 -39.40 -1.73
N GLY A 311 -0.30 -38.76 -0.99
CA GLY A 311 -0.40 -38.89 0.47
C GLY A 311 0.68 -38.15 1.24
N LEU A 312 1.30 -37.12 0.66
CA LEU A 312 2.18 -36.20 1.38
C LEU A 312 1.39 -35.41 2.43
N CYS A 313 1.81 -35.46 3.69
CA CYS A 313 1.13 -34.81 4.81
C CYS A 313 1.88 -33.59 5.36
N ASP A 314 3.21 -33.62 5.34
CA ASP A 314 4.05 -32.58 5.93
C ASP A 314 5.44 -32.51 5.27
N LYS A 315 6.24 -31.56 5.74
CA LYS A 315 7.59 -31.32 5.25
C LYS A 315 8.53 -32.51 5.48
N THR A 316 8.37 -33.23 6.59
CA THR A 316 9.24 -34.35 6.95
C THR A 316 8.96 -35.55 6.05
N ASP A 317 7.69 -35.85 5.76
CA ASP A 317 7.32 -36.87 4.79
C ASP A 317 7.86 -36.55 3.39
N PHE A 318 7.72 -35.29 2.96
CA PHE A 318 8.28 -34.83 1.69
C PHE A 318 9.81 -35.04 1.62
N GLN A 319 10.56 -34.62 2.65
CA GLN A 319 12.02 -34.76 2.68
C GLN A 319 12.45 -36.23 2.61
N ARG A 320 11.82 -37.10 3.39
CA ARG A 320 12.10 -38.53 3.37
C ARG A 320 11.87 -39.14 1.98
N ARG A 321 10.72 -38.86 1.35
CA ARG A 321 10.44 -39.40 0.01
C ARG A 321 11.36 -38.83 -1.05
N GLN A 322 11.70 -37.55 -0.93
CA GLN A 322 12.63 -36.88 -1.84
C GLN A 322 14.04 -37.52 -1.80
N GLU A 323 14.46 -38.08 -0.66
CA GLU A 323 15.74 -38.81 -0.51
C GLU A 323 15.68 -40.22 -1.11
N GLU A 324 14.53 -40.91 -0.97
CA GLU A 324 14.34 -42.27 -1.51
C GLU A 324 14.14 -42.27 -3.04
N ALA A 325 13.24 -41.41 -3.53
CA ALA A 325 12.87 -41.28 -4.92
C ALA A 325 12.47 -39.82 -5.20
N PRO A 326 13.29 -39.03 -5.92
CA PRO A 326 13.03 -37.61 -6.13
C PRO A 326 11.64 -37.38 -6.74
N LEU A 327 10.80 -36.60 -6.05
CA LEU A 327 9.47 -36.19 -6.53
C LEU A 327 9.52 -34.81 -7.19
N LEU A 328 10.51 -34.00 -6.80
CA LEU A 328 10.74 -32.65 -7.27
C LEU A 328 12.22 -32.50 -7.66
N ILE A 329 12.47 -31.99 -8.87
CA ILE A 329 13.82 -31.72 -9.38
C ILE A 329 13.92 -30.22 -9.71
N ALA A 330 14.86 -29.53 -9.08
CA ALA A 330 15.14 -28.12 -9.36
C ALA A 330 16.39 -27.99 -10.24
N MET A 331 16.22 -27.57 -11.49
CA MET A 331 17.31 -27.38 -12.47
C MET A 331 18.33 -26.30 -12.08
N GLY A 332 17.92 -25.40 -11.17
CA GLY A 332 18.80 -24.42 -10.55
C GLY A 332 19.80 -25.02 -9.53
N MET A 333 19.63 -26.28 -9.12
CA MET A 333 20.59 -27.01 -8.28
C MET A 333 21.47 -27.90 -9.17
N GLU A 334 22.77 -27.64 -9.21
CA GLU A 334 23.70 -28.39 -10.06
C GLU A 334 23.66 -29.90 -9.81
N ALA A 335 23.52 -30.32 -8.55
CA ALA A 335 23.42 -31.73 -8.19
C ALA A 335 22.16 -32.43 -8.72
N GLN A 336 21.07 -31.68 -8.98
CA GLN A 336 19.79 -32.25 -9.43
C GLN A 336 19.60 -32.16 -10.95
N ARG A 337 20.35 -31.29 -11.64
CA ARG A 337 20.26 -31.10 -13.10
C ARG A 337 20.47 -32.39 -13.91
N PRO A 338 21.43 -33.28 -13.58
CA PRO A 338 21.62 -34.54 -14.31
C PRO A 338 20.40 -35.48 -14.24
N LEU A 339 19.64 -35.42 -13.13
CA LEU A 339 18.44 -36.24 -12.92
C LEU A 339 17.31 -35.88 -13.90
N ALA A 340 17.23 -34.61 -14.32
CA ALA A 340 16.23 -34.15 -15.28
C ALA A 340 16.64 -34.35 -16.74
N THR A 341 17.94 -34.34 -17.04
CA THR A 341 18.45 -34.45 -18.42
C THR A 341 18.85 -35.86 -18.83
N GLY A 342 18.91 -36.80 -17.87
CA GLY A 342 19.38 -38.17 -18.11
C GLY A 342 20.89 -38.27 -18.37
N ALA A 343 21.66 -37.21 -18.10
CA ALA A 343 23.11 -37.23 -18.21
C ALA A 343 23.70 -37.98 -17.00
N SER A 344 24.48 -39.04 -17.26
CA SER A 344 25.24 -39.71 -16.19
C SER A 344 26.26 -38.74 -15.61
N THR A 345 26.29 -38.59 -14.28
CA THR A 345 27.36 -37.89 -13.56
C THR A 345 28.68 -38.63 -13.82
N ALA A 346 29.56 -38.01 -14.60
CA ALA A 346 30.98 -38.39 -14.70
C ALA A 346 31.78 -37.60 -13.66
#